data_AF-A0A917FEH4-F1
#
_entry.id   AF-A0A917FEH4-F1
#
_cell.length_a   1.000
_cell.length_b   1.000
_cell.length_c   1.000
_cell.angle_alpha   90.00
_cell.angle_beta   90.00
_cell.angle_gamma   90.00
#
_symmetry.space_group_name_H-M   'P 1'
#
loop_
_entity.id
_entity.type
_entity.pdbx_description
1 polymer ?
#
loop_
_entity_poly.entity_id
_entity_poly.type
_entity_poly.pdbx_seq_one_letter_code
_entity_poly.pdbx_strand_id
1 'polypeptide(L)'
;MTRTFLAFLVAPLWIPLLAAVSALLWPDTRNPLGLGGMELVWRVALVAAVVGYGACWSFGLGLFFFLRAQGWRSVGITALAWFVAGMVLRLAGFILGWVQFLSMHGTLRELSNALATRPLFFVWGGVLAMLVGLTVRAIAGPAPEDNEPDK
;
A
#
# COMPACT_ATOMS: atom_id res chain seq x y z
N MET A 1 -0.24 14.99 18.40
CA MET A 1 0.40 14.97 17.05
C MET A 1 1.58 14.01 16.95
N THR A 2 2.45 13.90 17.96
CA THR A 2 3.62 13.00 17.96
C THR A 2 3.31 11.54 17.65
N ARG A 3 2.22 10.99 18.21
CA ARG A 3 1.76 9.61 17.94
C ARG A 3 1.35 9.40 16.48
N THR A 4 0.66 10.37 15.88
CA THR A 4 0.27 10.32 14.46
C THR A 4 1.49 10.38 13.54
N PHE A 5 2.46 11.24 13.85
CA PHE A 5 3.70 11.32 13.08
C PHE A 5 4.48 9.99 13.15
N LEU A 6 4.61 9.41 14.35
CA LEU A 6 5.24 8.10 14.54
C LEU A 6 4.50 6.99 13.78
N ALA A 7 3.16 7.03 13.81
CA ALA A 7 2.33 6.09 13.07
C ALA A 7 2.61 6.13 11.56
N PHE A 8 2.75 7.33 10.99
CA PHE A 8 3.09 7.52 9.58
C PHE A 8 4.55 7.22 9.24
N LEU A 9 5.44 7.20 10.24
CA LEU A 9 6.83 6.84 10.05
C LEU A 9 7.02 5.32 10.04
N VAL A 10 6.28 4.62 10.91
CA VAL A 10 6.38 3.17 11.12
C VAL A 10 5.48 2.38 10.17
N ALA A 11 4.23 2.78 9.96
CA ALA A 11 3.27 1.97 9.21
C ALA A 11 3.69 1.69 7.75
N PRO A 12 4.30 2.62 7.00
CA PRO A 12 4.73 2.33 5.64
C PRO A 12 5.93 1.37 5.55
N LEU A 13 6.61 1.03 6.66
CA LEU A 13 7.70 0.02 6.68
C LEU A 13 7.20 -1.39 6.34
N TRP A 14 5.90 -1.65 6.48
CA TRP A 14 5.28 -2.88 5.98
C TRP A 14 5.49 -3.09 4.48
N ILE A 15 5.59 -2.01 3.71
CA ILE A 15 5.71 -2.06 2.25
C ILE A 15 7.05 -2.67 1.80
N PRO A 16 8.22 -2.12 2.18
CA PRO A 16 9.50 -2.73 1.82
C PRO A 16 9.69 -4.11 2.45
N LEU A 17 9.21 -4.33 3.68
CA LEU A 17 9.29 -5.63 4.35
C LEU A 17 8.56 -6.71 3.56
N LEU A 18 7.29 -6.49 3.24
CA LEU A 18 6.48 -7.47 2.52
C LEU A 18 6.90 -7.59 1.05
N ALA A 19 7.43 -6.53 0.43
CA ALA A 19 8.05 -6.62 -0.89
C ALA A 19 9.29 -7.53 -0.90
N ALA A 20 10.16 -7.42 0.13
CA ALA A 20 11.32 -8.28 0.29
C ALA A 20 10.92 -9.75 0.53
N VAL A 21 9.95 -9.98 1.42
CA VAL A 21 9.39 -11.33 1.67
C VAL A 21 8.76 -11.92 0.41
N SER A 22 8.03 -11.14 -0.37
CA SER A 22 7.45 -11.59 -1.64
C SER A 22 8.52 -11.99 -2.64
N ALA A 23 9.63 -11.25 -2.71
CA ALA A 23 10.75 -11.55 -3.60
C ALA A 23 11.52 -12.82 -3.18
N LEU A 24 11.56 -13.13 -1.87
CA LEU A 24 12.14 -14.38 -1.35
C LEU A 24 11.26 -15.60 -1.63
N LEU A 25 9.94 -15.46 -1.49
CA LEU A 25 8.99 -16.57 -1.62
C LEU A 25 8.65 -16.93 -3.07
N TRP A 26 8.81 -15.99 -4.01
CA TRP A 26 8.55 -16.21 -5.44
C TRP A 26 9.73 -15.77 -6.33
N PRO A 27 10.90 -16.43 -6.20
CA PRO A 27 12.12 -16.06 -6.93
C PRO A 27 11.99 -16.25 -8.45
N ASP A 28 11.21 -17.25 -8.89
CA ASP A 28 11.14 -17.65 -10.31
C ASP A 28 10.34 -16.70 -11.21
N THR A 29 9.52 -15.80 -10.66
CA THR A 29 8.59 -15.04 -11.52
C THR A 29 9.14 -13.73 -12.08
N ARG A 30 10.33 -13.26 -11.69
CA ARG A 30 10.80 -11.90 -12.03
C ARG A 30 12.31 -11.72 -12.09
N ASN A 31 13.05 -12.60 -12.76
CA ASN A 31 14.46 -12.29 -13.07
C ASN A 31 14.72 -12.04 -14.57
N PRO A 32 14.09 -11.03 -15.19
CA PRO A 32 14.41 -10.66 -16.57
C PRO A 32 15.82 -10.05 -16.71
N LEU A 33 16.52 -9.80 -15.59
CA LEU A 33 17.83 -9.15 -15.54
C LEU A 33 18.99 -10.11 -15.18
N GLY A 34 18.71 -11.39 -14.93
CA GLY A 34 19.74 -12.38 -14.57
C GLY A 34 20.48 -12.11 -13.26
N LEU A 35 19.87 -11.36 -12.33
CA LEU A 35 20.50 -10.93 -11.07
C LEU A 35 20.51 -12.06 -10.03
N GLY A 36 21.48 -12.05 -9.11
CA GLY A 36 21.46 -12.98 -7.98
C GLY A 36 20.21 -12.78 -7.10
N GLY A 37 19.69 -13.86 -6.50
CA GLY A 37 18.45 -13.81 -5.71
C GLY A 37 18.44 -12.74 -4.61
N MET A 38 19.56 -12.57 -3.88
CA MET A 38 19.70 -11.52 -2.86
C MET A 38 19.74 -10.11 -3.44
N GLU A 39 20.32 -9.93 -4.63
CA GLU A 39 20.38 -8.62 -5.30
C GLU A 39 18.98 -8.17 -5.77
N LEU A 40 18.18 -9.11 -6.27
CA LEU A 40 16.78 -8.86 -6.63
C LEU A 40 15.96 -8.42 -5.40
N VAL A 41 16.10 -9.12 -4.27
CA VAL A 41 15.41 -8.79 -3.02
C VAL A 41 15.77 -7.38 -2.57
N TRP A 42 17.06 -7.01 -2.60
CA TRP A 42 17.51 -5.68 -2.16
C TRP A 42 17.03 -4.56 -3.07
N ARG A 43 17.04 -4.75 -4.39
CA ARG A 43 16.52 -3.76 -5.35
C ARG A 43 15.01 -3.58 -5.22
N VAL A 44 14.26 -4.67 -5.07
CA VAL A 44 12.81 -4.63 -4.87
C VAL A 44 12.47 -3.93 -3.55
N ALA A 45 13.18 -4.26 -2.47
CA ALA A 45 13.02 -3.60 -1.18
C ALA A 45 13.32 -2.10 -1.27
N LEU A 46 14.39 -1.70 -1.97
CA LEU A 46 14.79 -0.31 -2.10
C LEU A 46 13.80 0.51 -2.94
N VAL A 47 13.34 -0.02 -4.07
CA VAL A 47 12.29 0.64 -4.87
C VAL A 47 10.99 0.75 -4.09
N ALA A 48 10.60 -0.30 -3.36
CA ALA A 48 9.43 -0.28 -2.49
C ALA A 48 9.58 0.73 -1.35
N ALA A 49 10.79 0.89 -0.80
CA ALA A 49 11.11 1.86 0.25
C ALA A 49 11.12 3.31 -0.26
N VAL A 50 11.48 3.58 -1.51
CA VAL A 50 11.48 4.95 -2.04
C VAL A 50 10.10 5.30 -2.58
N VAL A 51 9.59 4.50 -3.51
CA VAL A 51 8.36 4.80 -4.25
C VAL A 51 7.12 4.41 -3.43
N GLY A 52 7.13 3.21 -2.87
CA GLY A 52 6.00 2.68 -2.11
C GLY A 52 5.79 3.43 -0.79
N TYR A 53 6.87 3.71 -0.07
CA TYR A 53 6.81 4.51 1.16
C TYR A 53 6.29 5.92 0.90
N GLY A 54 6.87 6.63 -0.09
CA GLY A 54 6.47 8.01 -0.39
C GLY A 54 5.00 8.12 -0.82
N ALA A 55 4.55 7.22 -1.69
CA ALA A 55 3.15 7.18 -2.12
C ALA A 55 2.19 6.86 -0.94
N CYS A 56 2.57 5.89 -0.11
CA CYS A 56 1.78 5.50 1.05
C CYS A 56 1.70 6.59 2.12
N TRP A 57 2.82 7.28 2.36
CA TRP A 57 2.88 8.39 3.30
C TRP A 57 1.98 9.54 2.84
N SER A 58 2.16 10.05 1.62
CA SER A 58 1.40 11.19 1.10
C SER A 58 -0.10 10.89 0.99
N PHE A 59 -0.46 9.74 0.41
CA PHE A 59 -1.87 9.37 0.19
C PHE A 59 -2.55 8.93 1.49
N GLY A 60 -1.83 8.19 2.34
CA GLY A 60 -2.33 7.73 3.63
C GLY A 60 -2.60 8.86 4.60
N LEU A 61 -1.79 9.93 4.57
CA LEU A 61 -1.97 11.11 5.41
C LEU A 61 -3.27 11.83 5.06
N GLY A 62 -3.52 12.04 3.75
CA GLY A 62 -4.79 12.58 3.26
C GLY A 62 -5.99 11.71 3.64
N LEU A 63 -5.91 10.40 3.44
CA LEU A 63 -6.98 9.46 3.78
C LEU A 63 -7.28 9.45 5.29
N PHE A 64 -6.24 9.49 6.13
CA PHE A 64 -6.40 9.53 7.59
C PHE A 64 -7.12 10.78 8.06
N PHE A 65 -6.71 11.96 7.57
CA PHE A 65 -7.38 13.21 7.91
C PHE A 65 -8.82 13.25 7.38
N PHE A 66 -9.07 12.70 6.18
CA PHE A 66 -10.40 12.60 5.62
C PHE A 66 -11.33 11.71 6.46
N LEU A 67 -10.89 10.50 6.81
CA LEU A 67 -11.66 9.58 7.65
C LEU A 67 -11.94 10.18 9.03
N ARG A 68 -10.98 10.92 9.59
CA ARG A 68 -11.12 11.63 10.86
C ARG A 68 -12.12 12.79 10.77
N ALA A 69 -12.09 13.55 9.68
CA ALA A 69 -13.02 14.66 9.43
C ALA A 69 -14.47 14.19 9.27
N GLN A 70 -14.68 13.02 8.67
CA GLN A 70 -16.01 12.41 8.52
C GLN A 70 -16.54 11.74 9.80
N GLY A 71 -15.75 11.70 10.87
CA GLY A 71 -16.13 10.99 12.10
C GLY A 71 -16.24 9.47 11.92
N TRP A 72 -15.72 8.92 10.82
CA TRP A 72 -15.79 7.50 10.52
C TRP A 72 -14.75 6.73 11.34
N ARG A 73 -15.15 6.43 12.58
CA ARG A 73 -14.28 5.84 13.60
C ARG A 73 -14.37 4.32 13.67
N SER A 74 -15.13 3.61 12.83
CA SER A 74 -15.19 2.14 12.90
C SER A 74 -13.91 1.48 12.32
N VAL A 75 -13.48 0.38 12.94
CA VAL A 75 -12.32 -0.41 12.48
C VAL A 75 -12.58 -0.95 11.07
N GLY A 76 -13.81 -1.43 10.82
CA GLY A 76 -14.22 -1.95 9.51
C GLY A 76 -14.14 -0.91 8.40
N ILE A 77 -14.64 0.31 8.63
CA ILE A 77 -14.57 1.39 7.63
C ILE A 77 -13.11 1.82 7.41
N THR A 78 -12.30 1.88 8.46
CA THR A 78 -10.86 2.19 8.31
C THR A 78 -10.17 1.12 7.48
N ALA A 79 -10.35 -0.16 7.82
CA ALA A 79 -9.74 -1.26 7.09
C ALA A 79 -10.18 -1.26 5.61
N LEU A 80 -11.48 -1.08 5.35
CA LEU A 80 -12.04 -1.06 4.00
C LEU A 80 -11.53 0.15 3.19
N ALA A 81 -11.53 1.35 3.76
CA ALA A 81 -11.09 2.56 3.07
C ALA A 81 -9.60 2.46 2.69
N TRP A 82 -8.77 1.96 3.60
CA TRP A 82 -7.35 1.74 3.32
C TRP A 82 -7.14 0.61 2.31
N PHE A 83 -7.93 -0.46 2.38
CA PHE A 83 -7.90 -1.54 1.38
C PHE A 83 -8.22 -1.03 -0.03
N VAL A 84 -9.32 -0.28 -0.18
CA VAL A 84 -9.73 0.31 -1.46
C VAL A 84 -8.68 1.29 -1.97
N ALA A 85 -8.15 2.16 -1.10
CA ALA A 85 -7.08 3.09 -1.46
C ALA A 85 -5.82 2.36 -1.95
N GLY A 86 -5.45 1.25 -1.30
CA GLY A 86 -4.33 0.40 -1.73
C GLY A 86 -4.55 -0.21 -3.10
N MET A 87 -5.76 -0.70 -3.39
CA MET A 87 -6.10 -1.21 -4.72
C MET A 87 -6.01 -0.11 -5.78
N VAL A 88 -6.55 1.08 -5.50
CA VAL A 88 -6.52 2.22 -6.42
C VAL A 88 -5.09 2.68 -6.69
N LEU A 89 -4.25 2.82 -5.67
CA LEU A 89 -2.83 3.17 -5.83
C LEU A 89 -2.07 2.11 -6.63
N ARG A 90 -2.35 0.83 -6.39
CA ARG A 90 -1.74 -0.29 -7.12
C ARG A 90 -2.15 -0.26 -8.60
N LEU A 91 -3.42 0.00 -8.88
CA LEU A 91 -3.95 0.14 -10.23
C LEU A 91 -3.37 1.36 -10.94
N ALA A 92 -3.32 2.52 -10.26
CA ALA A 92 -2.72 3.74 -10.80
C ALA A 92 -1.23 3.55 -11.10
N GLY A 93 -0.47 2.89 -10.21
CA GLY A 93 0.93 2.55 -10.44
C GLY A 93 1.13 1.59 -11.61
N PHE A 94 0.23 0.62 -11.78
CA PHE A 94 0.25 -0.27 -12.95
C PHE A 94 -0.02 0.49 -14.26
N ILE A 95 -1.03 1.36 -14.27
CA ILE A 95 -1.37 2.19 -15.44
C ILE A 95 -0.23 3.14 -15.78
N LEU A 96 0.26 3.92 -14.81
CA LEU A 96 1.36 4.86 -15.02
C LEU A 96 2.65 4.16 -15.46
N GLY A 97 2.91 2.98 -14.89
CA GLY A 97 4.03 2.15 -15.28
C GLY A 97 3.96 1.71 -16.73
N TRP A 98 2.78 1.31 -17.24
CA TRP A 98 2.64 0.84 -18.61
C TRP A 98 2.39 1.94 -19.64
N VAL A 99 1.72 3.04 -19.27
CA VAL A 99 1.51 4.19 -20.17
C VAL A 99 2.84 4.81 -20.60
N GLN A 100 3.89 4.69 -19.79
CA GLN A 100 5.25 5.10 -20.16
C GLN A 100 5.89 4.19 -21.22
N PHE A 101 5.44 2.94 -21.37
CA PHE A 101 6.03 1.94 -22.27
C PHE A 101 5.15 1.54 -23.47
N LEU A 102 3.84 1.80 -23.44
CA LEU A 102 2.88 1.36 -24.47
C LEU A 102 1.86 2.43 -24.83
N SER A 103 1.39 2.38 -26.09
CA SER A 103 0.23 3.15 -26.55
C SER A 103 -1.04 2.72 -25.79
N MET A 104 -1.97 3.66 -25.57
CA MET A 104 -3.18 3.47 -24.74
C MET A 104 -4.00 2.21 -25.07
N HIS A 105 -4.03 1.76 -26.33
CA HIS A 105 -4.74 0.56 -26.74
C HIS A 105 -4.08 -0.75 -26.24
N GLY A 106 -2.74 -0.77 -26.13
CA GLY A 106 -2.02 -1.90 -25.53
C GLY A 106 -2.27 -2.00 -24.03
N THR A 107 -2.33 -0.84 -23.35
CA THR A 107 -2.48 -0.74 -21.90
C THR A 107 -3.78 -1.38 -21.38
N LEU A 108 -4.91 -1.19 -22.08
CA LEU A 108 -6.20 -1.75 -21.66
C LEU A 108 -6.28 -3.27 -21.83
N ARG A 109 -5.74 -3.80 -22.93
CA ARG A 109 -5.72 -5.25 -23.18
C ARG A 109 -4.78 -5.97 -22.20
N GLU A 110 -3.64 -5.37 -21.89
CA GLU A 110 -2.71 -5.92 -20.90
C GLU A 110 -3.23 -5.79 -19.47
N LEU A 111 -3.93 -4.71 -19.14
CA LEU A 111 -4.62 -4.59 -17.85
C LEU A 111 -5.68 -5.70 -17.69
N SER A 112 -6.49 -5.94 -18.72
CA SER A 112 -7.47 -7.03 -18.73
C SER A 112 -6.80 -8.41 -18.56
N ASN A 113 -5.73 -8.68 -19.31
CA ASN A 113 -4.97 -9.91 -19.17
C ASN A 113 -4.31 -10.04 -17.79
N ALA A 114 -3.77 -8.96 -17.22
CA ALA A 114 -3.16 -8.97 -15.90
C ALA A 114 -4.22 -9.22 -14.80
N LEU A 115 -5.41 -8.67 -14.93
CA LEU A 115 -6.54 -8.93 -14.03
C LEU A 115 -7.02 -10.39 -14.14
N ALA A 116 -7.09 -10.94 -15.35
CA ALA A 116 -7.50 -12.33 -15.58
C ALA A 116 -6.47 -13.35 -15.11
N THR A 117 -5.18 -13.07 -15.30
CA THR A 117 -4.10 -14.02 -15.00
C THR A 117 -3.56 -13.90 -13.58
N ARG A 118 -3.62 -12.71 -12.97
CA ARG A 118 -3.05 -12.45 -11.64
C ARG A 118 -3.96 -11.54 -10.79
N PRO A 119 -5.21 -11.95 -10.51
CA PRO A 119 -6.13 -11.15 -9.69
C PRO A 119 -5.57 -10.85 -8.29
N LEU A 120 -4.83 -11.81 -7.72
CA LEU A 120 -4.18 -11.67 -6.41
C LEU A 120 -3.14 -10.53 -6.37
N PHE A 121 -2.55 -10.15 -7.51
CA PHE A 121 -1.56 -9.07 -7.56
C PHE A 121 -2.14 -7.70 -7.18
N PHE A 122 -3.40 -7.45 -7.53
CA PHE A 122 -4.12 -6.21 -7.19
C PHE A 122 -4.68 -6.26 -5.77
N VAL A 123 -5.27 -7.40 -5.41
CA VAL A 123 -5.79 -7.64 -4.04
C VAL A 123 -4.68 -7.47 -3.01
N TRP A 124 -3.45 -7.91 -3.32
CA TRP A 124 -2.29 -7.74 -2.46
C TRP A 124 -1.97 -6.27 -2.13
N GLY A 125 -2.18 -5.36 -3.10
CA GLY A 125 -2.03 -3.92 -2.86
C GLY A 125 -3.03 -3.38 -1.83
N GLY A 126 -4.26 -3.89 -1.86
CA GLY A 126 -5.28 -3.59 -0.86
C GLY A 126 -4.93 -4.16 0.52
N VAL A 127 -4.52 -5.43 0.59
CA VAL A 127 -4.12 -6.07 1.86
C VAL A 127 -2.97 -5.32 2.52
N LEU A 128 -1.97 -4.91 1.75
CA LEU A 128 -0.86 -4.08 2.22
C LEU A 128 -1.33 -2.76 2.82
N ALA A 129 -2.14 -2.02 2.08
CA ALA A 129 -2.64 -0.73 2.56
C ALA A 129 -3.55 -0.89 3.79
N MET A 130 -4.34 -1.96 3.86
CA MET A 130 -5.14 -2.29 5.05
C MET A 130 -4.23 -2.48 6.28
N LEU A 131 -3.14 -3.24 6.16
CA LEU A 131 -2.18 -3.44 7.25
C LEU A 131 -1.55 -2.11 7.69
N VAL A 132 -1.18 -1.25 6.74
CA VAL A 132 -0.69 0.11 7.02
C VAL A 132 -1.76 0.89 7.79
N GLY A 133 -2.99 0.95 7.30
CA GLY A 133 -4.07 1.73 7.91
C GLY A 133 -4.44 1.28 9.31
N LEU A 134 -4.47 -0.04 9.54
CA LEU A 134 -4.68 -0.62 10.87
C LEU A 134 -3.52 -0.28 11.81
N THR A 135 -2.27 -0.33 11.32
CA THR A 135 -1.08 0.06 12.09
C THR A 135 -1.13 1.55 12.43
N VAL A 136 -1.50 2.41 11.47
CA VAL A 136 -1.66 3.85 11.70
C VAL A 136 -2.67 4.11 12.79
N ARG A 137 -3.83 3.45 12.71
CA ARG A 137 -4.91 3.59 13.69
C ARG A 137 -4.48 3.10 15.08
N ALA A 138 -3.82 1.96 15.17
CA ALA A 138 -3.36 1.38 16.43
C ALA A 138 -2.37 2.31 17.16
N ILE A 139 -1.45 2.95 16.42
CA ILE A 139 -0.41 3.82 16.99
C ILE A 139 -0.95 5.24 17.25
N ALA A 140 -1.74 5.80 16.32
CA ALA A 140 -2.29 7.15 16.46
C ALA A 140 -3.35 7.24 17.57
N GLY A 141 -3.98 6.12 17.92
CA GLY A 141 -4.97 5.98 18.98
C GLY A 141 -6.34 6.58 18.66
N PRO A 142 -7.36 6.25 19.48
CA PRO A 142 -8.64 6.96 19.50
C PRO A 142 -8.45 8.45 19.87
N ALA A 143 -9.41 9.30 19.53
CA ALA A 143 -9.27 10.74 19.78
C ALA A 143 -9.40 11.02 21.30
N PRO A 144 -8.83 12.13 21.81
CA PRO A 144 -8.83 12.43 23.25
C PRO A 144 -10.23 12.51 23.91
N GLU A 145 -11.29 12.71 23.12
CA GLU A 145 -12.69 12.74 23.60
C GLU A 145 -13.22 11.36 24.02
N ASP A 146 -12.55 10.27 23.65
CA ASP A 146 -12.99 8.90 23.96
C ASP A 146 -12.69 8.51 25.45
N ASN A 147 -12.33 9.48 26.29
CA ASN A 147 -12.08 9.34 27.73
C ASN A 147 -13.10 10.06 28.62
N GLU A 148 -14.15 10.67 28.07
CA GLU A 148 -15.28 11.05 28.92
C GLU A 148 -16.09 9.78 29.22
N PRO A 149 -16.13 9.30 30.48
CA PRO A 149 -17.12 8.31 30.85
C PRO A 149 -18.49 8.92 30.61
N ASP A 150 -19.34 8.23 29.84
CA ASP A 150 -20.73 8.57 29.62
C ASP A 150 -21.36 9.04 30.95
N LYS A 151 -21.83 10.30 30.97
CA LYS A 151 -22.61 10.87 32.08
C LYS A 151 -24.07 10.47 31.97
#